data_AF-A0AAX4P681-F1
#
_entry.id   AF-A0AAX4P681-F1
#
_cell.length_a   1.000
_cell.length_b   1.000
_cell.length_c   1.000
_cell.angle_alpha   90.00
_cell.angle_beta   90.00
_cell.angle_gamma   90.00
#
_symmetry.space_group_name_H-M   'P 1'
#
loop_
_entity.id
_entity.type
_entity.pdbx_description
1 polymer ?
#
loop_
_entity_poly.entity_id
_entity_poly.type
_entity_poly.pdbx_seq_one_letter_code
_entity_poly.pdbx_strand_id
1 'polypeptide(L)'
;MNHPRSVEEIAEDYRARREGLLRALTEDVEKFWSLCDPDRENLCLYGEADGQWKVDLPEEEVPPELPEPVLGINFARDGMQRKDWIALIAVHSDAWLMAVAYYYGAKLDKEGRQKLFKQINSIPTVYESVTGKVKSANGSKATKKRKVTEPTADREPKAQASSKPLGIGRLLTQNDVNLDLRGRQAELFWPDDNLWYLIEIQNVNVRQNQARIMYTDGSTEELELEEIIRDGHMSLITRD
;
A
#
# COMPACT_ATOMS: atom_id res chain seq x y z
N MET A 1 -2.22 1.13 -34.66
CA MET A 1 -1.11 1.84 -33.98
C MET A 1 0.15 0.99 -34.09
N ASN A 2 1.34 1.56 -34.00
CA ASN A 2 2.58 0.76 -33.99
C ASN A 2 2.80 0.22 -32.57
N HIS A 3 2.68 -1.09 -32.37
CA HIS A 3 3.03 -1.73 -31.10
C HIS A 3 4.55 -1.64 -30.85
N PRO A 4 4.97 -1.46 -29.60
CA PRO A 4 6.39 -1.43 -29.24
C PRO A 4 7.04 -2.80 -29.52
N ARG A 5 8.25 -2.81 -30.09
CA ARG A 5 8.93 -4.05 -30.50
C ARG A 5 10.35 -4.19 -29.95
N SER A 6 11.02 -3.07 -29.69
CA SER A 6 12.34 -3.04 -29.05
C SER A 6 12.23 -2.96 -27.53
N VAL A 7 13.32 -3.29 -26.84
CA VAL A 7 13.40 -3.19 -25.37
C VAL A 7 13.12 -1.75 -24.92
N GLU A 8 13.64 -0.77 -25.65
CA GLU A 8 13.49 0.65 -25.36
C GLU A 8 12.04 1.12 -25.51
N GLU A 9 11.38 0.77 -26.62
CA GLU A 9 9.97 1.12 -26.86
C GLU A 9 9.04 0.46 -25.83
N ILE A 10 9.28 -0.81 -25.47
CA ILE A 10 8.46 -1.52 -24.48
C ILE A 10 8.65 -0.90 -23.09
N ALA A 11 9.89 -0.53 -22.74
CA ALA A 11 10.15 0.13 -21.46
C ALA A 11 9.57 1.55 -21.40
N GLU A 12 9.47 2.24 -22.54
CA GLU A 12 8.80 3.55 -22.64
C GLU A 12 7.28 3.42 -22.49
N ASP A 13 6.66 2.46 -23.19
CA ASP A 13 5.23 2.13 -23.02
C ASP A 13 4.92 1.76 -21.56
N TYR A 14 5.74 0.91 -20.92
CA TYR A 14 5.61 0.59 -19.49
C TYR A 14 5.64 1.86 -18.61
N ARG A 15 6.61 2.75 -18.85
CA ARG A 15 6.75 3.98 -18.05
C ARG A 15 5.57 4.92 -18.22
N ALA A 16 5.07 5.10 -19.44
CA ALA A 16 3.92 5.95 -19.71
C ALA A 16 2.67 5.41 -18.99
N ARG A 17 2.35 4.12 -19.18
CA ARG A 17 1.20 3.49 -18.51
C ARG A 17 1.31 3.56 -17.00
N ARG A 18 2.51 3.30 -16.45
CA ARG A 18 2.80 3.42 -15.02
C ARG A 18 2.57 4.84 -14.52
N GLU A 19 2.94 5.87 -15.27
CA GLU A 19 2.72 7.25 -14.90
C GLU A 19 1.22 7.58 -14.82
N GLY A 20 0.43 7.14 -15.81
CA GLY A 20 -1.02 7.30 -15.78
C GLY A 20 -1.65 6.66 -14.54
N LEU A 21 -1.28 5.40 -14.26
CA LEU A 21 -1.74 4.68 -13.07
C LEU A 21 -1.33 5.35 -11.76
N LEU A 22 -0.07 5.80 -11.67
CA LEU A 22 0.42 6.50 -10.49
C LEU A 22 -0.34 7.80 -10.26
N ARG A 23 -0.63 8.57 -11.32
CA ARG A 23 -1.42 9.79 -11.24
C ARG A 23 -2.84 9.53 -10.75
N ALA A 24 -3.49 8.48 -11.29
CA ALA A 24 -4.82 8.04 -10.83
C ALA A 24 -4.87 7.76 -9.32
N LEU A 25 -3.82 7.13 -8.80
CA LEU A 25 -3.74 6.69 -7.40
C LEU A 25 -3.11 7.73 -6.45
N THR A 26 -2.69 8.89 -6.96
CA THR A 26 -2.07 9.96 -6.16
C THR A 26 -2.73 11.31 -6.44
N GLU A 27 -2.32 12.00 -7.50
CA GLU A 27 -2.77 13.35 -7.85
C GLU A 27 -4.27 13.42 -8.13
N ASP A 28 -4.80 12.43 -8.85
CA ASP A 28 -6.20 12.39 -9.28
C ASP A 28 -7.07 11.46 -8.42
N VAL A 29 -6.63 11.10 -7.21
CA VAL A 29 -7.25 10.06 -6.38
C VAL A 29 -8.71 10.32 -6.03
N GLU A 30 -9.13 11.58 -5.94
CA GLU A 30 -10.54 11.95 -5.71
C GLU A 30 -11.40 11.70 -6.95
N LYS A 31 -10.89 12.04 -8.13
CA LYS A 31 -11.57 11.75 -9.40
C LYS A 31 -11.68 10.24 -9.59
N PHE A 32 -10.58 9.53 -9.40
CA PHE A 32 -10.54 8.07 -9.48
C PHE A 32 -11.55 7.42 -8.51
N TRP A 33 -11.55 7.84 -7.24
CA TRP A 33 -12.50 7.36 -6.23
C TRP A 33 -13.96 7.54 -6.66
N SER A 34 -14.30 8.72 -7.20
CA SER A 34 -15.67 9.02 -7.65
C SER A 34 -16.13 8.18 -8.84
N LEU A 35 -15.19 7.76 -9.71
CA LEU A 35 -15.50 6.93 -10.88
C LEU A 35 -15.73 5.46 -10.52
N CYS A 36 -15.09 4.99 -9.44
CA CYS A 36 -15.18 3.62 -8.92
C CYS A 36 -16.43 3.40 -8.06
N ASP A 37 -17.61 3.69 -8.59
CA ASP A 37 -18.89 3.49 -7.92
C ASP A 37 -19.21 1.98 -7.74
N PRO A 38 -19.40 1.47 -6.51
CA PRO A 38 -19.75 0.06 -6.26
C PRO A 38 -21.10 -0.36 -6.83
N ASP A 39 -22.01 0.58 -7.10
CA ASP A 39 -23.32 0.28 -7.70
C ASP A 39 -23.27 0.15 -9.23
N ARG A 40 -22.11 0.43 -9.83
CA ARG A 40 -21.86 0.18 -11.27
C ARG A 40 -21.39 -1.26 -11.49
N GLU A 41 -21.42 -1.67 -12.76
CA GLU A 41 -20.79 -2.91 -13.21
C GLU A 41 -19.31 -3.00 -12.80
N ASN A 42 -18.72 -4.20 -12.91
CA ASN A 42 -17.34 -4.42 -12.46
C ASN A 42 -16.37 -3.61 -13.32
N LEU A 43 -15.69 -2.64 -12.71
CA LEU A 43 -14.78 -1.72 -13.39
C LEU A 43 -13.32 -2.18 -13.25
N CYS A 44 -12.51 -1.70 -14.18
CA CYS A 44 -11.06 -1.84 -14.22
C CYS A 44 -10.39 -0.46 -14.21
N LEU A 45 -9.11 -0.42 -13.84
CA LEU A 45 -8.24 0.75 -13.99
C LEU A 45 -7.20 0.47 -15.09
N TYR A 46 -7.16 1.33 -16.11
CA TYR A 46 -6.22 1.22 -17.23
C TYR A 46 -5.21 2.36 -17.20
N GLY A 47 -3.95 2.03 -17.50
CA GLY A 47 -2.91 2.98 -17.87
C GLY A 47 -2.67 2.95 -19.38
N GLU A 48 -2.68 4.11 -20.01
CA GLU A 48 -2.57 4.25 -21.46
C GLU A 48 -1.14 4.56 -21.91
N ALA A 49 -0.82 4.22 -23.16
CA ALA A 49 0.52 4.41 -23.74
C ALA A 49 0.94 5.89 -23.85
N ASP A 50 -0.01 6.82 -23.76
CA ASP A 50 0.20 8.26 -23.76
C ASP A 50 0.32 8.87 -22.35
N GLY A 51 0.36 8.03 -21.31
CA GLY A 51 0.45 8.46 -19.92
C GLY A 51 -0.86 8.96 -19.31
N GLN A 52 -1.99 8.73 -19.98
CA GLN A 52 -3.31 8.90 -19.39
C GLN A 52 -3.75 7.66 -18.62
N TRP A 53 -4.85 7.79 -17.89
CA TRP A 53 -5.52 6.69 -17.22
C TRP A 53 -7.04 6.77 -17.45
N LYS A 54 -7.71 5.62 -17.42
CA LYS A 54 -9.17 5.55 -17.49
C LYS A 54 -9.72 4.48 -16.56
N VAL A 55 -10.96 4.67 -16.11
CA VAL A 55 -11.76 3.65 -15.42
C VAL A 55 -12.87 3.24 -16.38
N ASP A 56 -12.91 1.97 -16.73
CA ASP A 56 -13.77 1.46 -17.78
C ASP A 56 -14.19 0.01 -17.51
N LEU A 57 -15.14 -0.50 -18.30
CA LEU A 57 -15.47 -1.92 -18.33
C LEU A 57 -14.32 -2.72 -18.97
N PRO A 58 -14.19 -4.02 -18.66
CA PRO A 58 -13.26 -4.90 -19.38
C PRO A 58 -13.59 -4.95 -20.87
N GLU A 59 -12.59 -5.19 -21.71
CA GLU A 59 -12.82 -5.33 -23.16
C GLU A 59 -13.83 -6.44 -23.47
N GLU A 60 -14.76 -6.15 -24.38
CA GLU A 60 -15.81 -7.09 -24.81
C GLU A 60 -15.28 -8.14 -25.80
N GLU A 61 -14.14 -7.87 -26.46
CA GLU A 61 -13.55 -8.77 -27.45
C GLU A 61 -12.97 -10.04 -26.80
N VAL A 62 -13.24 -11.20 -27.41
CA VAL A 62 -12.76 -12.51 -26.91
C VAL A 62 -11.98 -13.25 -28.01
N PRO A 63 -10.64 -13.40 -27.87
CA PRO A 63 -9.79 -12.89 -26.79
C PRO A 63 -9.44 -11.40 -26.97
N PRO A 64 -9.20 -10.66 -25.86
CA PRO A 64 -8.72 -9.28 -25.93
C PRO A 64 -7.30 -9.22 -26.51
N GLU A 65 -6.95 -8.07 -27.09
CA GLU A 65 -5.62 -7.88 -27.71
C GLU A 65 -4.50 -7.83 -26.66
N LEU A 66 -4.73 -7.18 -25.51
CA LEU A 66 -3.78 -7.08 -24.41
C LEU A 66 -4.28 -7.87 -23.20
N PRO A 67 -3.38 -8.26 -22.27
CA PRO A 67 -3.79 -8.74 -20.96
C PRO A 67 -4.73 -7.73 -20.29
N GLU A 68 -5.83 -8.21 -19.69
CA GLU A 68 -6.76 -7.37 -18.96
C GLU A 68 -6.26 -7.06 -17.53
N PRO A 69 -6.47 -5.84 -17.02
CA PRO A 69 -6.27 -5.51 -15.61
C PRO A 69 -7.28 -6.23 -14.70
N VAL A 70 -7.13 -6.06 -13.39
CA VAL A 70 -8.03 -6.67 -12.42
C VAL A 70 -9.45 -6.10 -12.54
N LEU A 71 -10.43 -7.00 -12.60
CA LEU A 71 -11.85 -6.67 -12.69
C LEU A 71 -12.46 -6.47 -11.30
N GLY A 72 -13.36 -5.50 -11.18
CA GLY A 72 -14.19 -5.28 -9.99
C GLY A 72 -13.49 -4.47 -8.89
N ILE A 73 -12.60 -3.55 -9.27
CA ILE A 73 -11.90 -2.69 -8.29
C ILE A 73 -12.85 -1.84 -7.47
N ASN A 74 -14.03 -1.51 -8.02
CA ASN A 74 -15.06 -0.72 -7.35
C ASN A 74 -15.77 -1.50 -6.24
N PHE A 75 -15.82 -2.83 -6.29
CA PHE A 75 -16.58 -3.63 -5.31
C PHE A 75 -15.99 -3.54 -3.89
N ALA A 76 -14.66 -3.51 -3.78
CA ALA A 76 -13.97 -3.45 -2.50
C ALA A 76 -13.81 -2.02 -1.95
N ARG A 77 -14.20 -0.98 -2.71
CA ARG A 77 -13.90 0.43 -2.38
C ARG A 77 -14.39 0.84 -1.00
N ASP A 78 -15.65 0.51 -0.69
CA ASP A 78 -16.31 0.92 0.55
C ASP A 78 -16.19 -0.13 1.67
N GLY A 79 -15.55 -1.27 1.38
CA GLY A 79 -15.38 -2.40 2.29
C GLY A 79 -14.05 -2.41 3.08
N MET A 80 -13.14 -1.46 2.83
CA MET A 80 -11.84 -1.37 3.52
C MET A 80 -11.36 0.08 3.65
N GLN A 81 -10.27 0.30 4.41
CA GLN A 81 -9.71 1.65 4.52
C GLN A 81 -9.25 2.13 3.13
N ARG A 82 -9.50 3.41 2.83
CA ARG A 82 -9.15 4.01 1.53
C ARG A 82 -7.70 3.79 1.13
N LYS A 83 -6.76 3.87 2.09
CA LYS A 83 -5.34 3.63 1.88
C LYS A 83 -5.04 2.18 1.45
N ASP A 84 -5.76 1.21 2.01
CA ASP A 84 -5.59 -0.22 1.74
C ASP A 84 -6.18 -0.57 0.38
N TRP A 85 -7.31 0.05 0.02
CA TRP A 85 -7.92 -0.06 -1.30
C TRP A 85 -7.00 0.48 -2.40
N ILE A 86 -6.42 1.66 -2.20
CA ILE A 86 -5.44 2.25 -3.13
C ILE A 86 -4.21 1.32 -3.26
N ALA A 87 -3.71 0.80 -2.14
CA ALA A 87 -2.56 -0.10 -2.13
C ALA A 87 -2.87 -1.43 -2.86
N LEU A 88 -4.07 -1.99 -2.66
CA LEU A 88 -4.54 -3.19 -3.37
C LEU A 88 -4.56 -2.96 -4.88
N ILE A 89 -5.15 -1.86 -5.34
CA ILE A 89 -5.20 -1.52 -6.76
C ILE A 89 -3.79 -1.31 -7.32
N ALA A 90 -2.89 -0.68 -6.56
CA ALA A 90 -1.51 -0.50 -6.97
C ALA A 90 -0.80 -1.85 -7.21
N VAL A 91 -0.97 -2.84 -6.33
CA VAL A 91 -0.40 -4.19 -6.51
C VAL A 91 -0.93 -4.86 -7.78
N HIS A 92 -2.24 -4.80 -8.01
CA HIS A 92 -2.82 -5.38 -9.23
C HIS A 92 -2.38 -4.64 -10.50
N SER A 93 -2.20 -3.32 -10.41
CA SER A 93 -1.72 -2.48 -11.51
C SER A 93 -0.26 -2.82 -11.86
N ASP A 94 0.60 -3.04 -10.85
CA ASP A 94 1.98 -3.49 -11.05
C ASP A 94 2.06 -4.84 -11.77
N ALA A 95 1.20 -5.79 -11.38
CA ALA A 95 1.12 -7.10 -12.05
C ALA A 95 0.65 -6.97 -13.51
N TRP A 96 -0.36 -6.12 -13.76
CA TRP A 96 -0.87 -5.86 -15.10
C TRP A 96 0.17 -5.22 -16.01
N LEU A 97 0.89 -4.19 -15.53
CA LEU A 97 1.98 -3.55 -16.28
C LEU A 97 3.07 -4.56 -16.71
N MET A 98 3.42 -5.49 -15.81
CA MET A 98 4.35 -6.57 -16.14
C MET A 98 3.79 -7.50 -17.22
N ALA A 99 2.51 -7.85 -17.15
CA ALA A 99 1.86 -8.68 -18.17
C ALA A 99 1.88 -8.00 -19.54
N VAL A 100 1.52 -6.72 -19.63
CA VAL A 100 1.53 -5.94 -20.88
C VAL A 100 2.94 -5.82 -21.45
N ALA A 101 3.94 -5.49 -20.63
CA ALA A 101 5.32 -5.35 -21.09
C ALA A 101 5.87 -6.67 -21.66
N TYR A 102 5.58 -7.81 -21.01
CA TYR A 102 6.05 -9.12 -21.49
C TYR A 102 5.19 -9.71 -22.62
N TYR A 103 3.94 -9.25 -22.78
CA TYR A 103 3.14 -9.52 -23.97
C TYR A 103 3.80 -8.92 -25.21
N TYR A 104 4.13 -7.62 -25.18
CA TYR A 104 4.91 -7.00 -26.26
C TYR A 104 6.32 -7.59 -26.40
N GLY A 105 6.93 -7.97 -25.28
CA GLY A 105 8.24 -8.61 -25.21
C GLY A 105 8.31 -10.06 -25.69
N ALA A 106 7.21 -10.66 -26.16
CA ALA A 106 7.15 -12.08 -26.51
C ALA A 106 8.20 -12.52 -27.55
N LYS A 107 8.57 -11.62 -28.48
CA LYS A 107 9.56 -11.87 -29.54
C LYS A 107 11.00 -11.49 -29.14
N LEU A 108 11.21 -10.89 -27.97
CA LEU A 108 12.56 -10.62 -27.47
C LEU A 108 13.27 -11.93 -27.16
N ASP A 109 14.58 -11.98 -27.39
CA ASP A 109 15.43 -13.07 -26.93
C ASP A 109 15.62 -13.02 -25.40
N LYS A 110 16.38 -13.97 -24.87
CA LYS A 110 16.63 -14.09 -23.42
C LYS A 110 17.28 -12.82 -22.87
N GLU A 111 18.29 -12.32 -23.57
CA GLU A 111 19.06 -11.13 -23.20
C GLU A 111 18.20 -9.86 -23.24
N GLY A 112 17.34 -9.73 -24.25
CA GLY A 112 16.37 -8.65 -24.39
C GLY A 112 15.35 -8.64 -23.25
N ARG A 113 14.78 -9.79 -22.89
CA ARG A 113 13.87 -9.90 -21.73
C ARG A 113 14.57 -9.57 -20.41
N GLN A 114 15.83 -9.94 -20.24
CA GLN A 114 16.63 -9.56 -19.06
C GLN A 114 16.90 -8.06 -19.02
N LYS A 115 17.22 -7.43 -20.16
CA LYS A 115 17.44 -5.99 -20.26
C LYS A 115 16.15 -5.21 -19.96
N LEU A 116 15.01 -5.68 -20.46
CA LEU A 116 13.69 -5.11 -20.16
C LEU A 116 13.40 -5.16 -18.65
N PHE A 117 13.57 -6.34 -18.02
CA PHE A 117 13.38 -6.49 -16.58
C PHE A 117 14.22 -5.49 -15.78
N LYS A 118 15.50 -5.36 -16.13
CA LYS A 118 16.40 -4.42 -15.44
C LYS A 118 15.93 -2.97 -15.54
N GLN A 119 15.38 -2.56 -16.68
CA GLN A 119 14.82 -1.21 -16.84
C GLN A 119 13.56 -1.03 -16.01
N ILE A 120 12.63 -1.98 -16.05
CA ILE A 120 11.39 -1.93 -15.27
C ILE A 120 11.71 -1.91 -13.77
N ASN A 121 12.59 -2.79 -13.30
CA ASN A 121 12.95 -2.91 -11.89
C ASN A 121 13.91 -1.80 -11.40
N SER A 122 14.28 -0.86 -12.27
CA SER A 122 15.08 0.32 -11.88
C SER A 122 14.24 1.48 -11.35
N ILE A 123 12.92 1.41 -11.51
CA ILE A 123 11.97 2.39 -10.98
C ILE A 123 11.12 1.74 -9.89
N PRO A 124 10.67 2.52 -8.88
CA PRO A 124 9.80 1.99 -7.83
C PRO A 124 8.51 1.44 -8.42
N THR A 125 7.91 0.45 -7.79
CA THR A 125 6.59 -0.01 -8.20
C THR A 125 5.53 1.09 -7.95
N VAL A 126 4.35 0.95 -8.54
CA VAL A 126 3.21 1.83 -8.22
C VAL A 126 2.89 1.67 -6.72
N TYR A 127 2.87 0.43 -6.21
CA TYR A 127 2.67 0.15 -4.78
C TYR A 127 3.69 0.89 -3.90
N GLU A 128 4.99 0.74 -4.17
CA GLU A 128 6.04 1.40 -3.38
C GLU A 128 5.89 2.93 -3.39
N SER A 129 5.44 3.48 -4.52
CA SER A 129 5.22 4.92 -4.67
C SER A 129 4.02 5.41 -3.86
N VAL A 130 2.89 4.70 -3.90
CA VAL A 130 1.67 5.12 -3.17
C VAL A 130 1.77 4.86 -1.67
N THR A 131 2.51 3.84 -1.23
CA THR A 131 2.70 3.55 0.19
C THR A 131 3.93 4.24 0.80
N GLY A 132 4.71 4.97 -0.01
CA GLY A 132 5.97 5.58 0.44
C GLY A 132 7.08 4.58 0.81
N LYS A 133 6.96 3.30 0.40
CA LYS A 133 7.93 2.22 0.66
C LYS A 133 9.09 2.20 -0.36
N VAL A 134 9.43 3.36 -0.95
CA VAL A 134 10.51 3.47 -1.94
C VAL A 134 11.87 3.19 -1.28
N LYS A 135 12.44 2.02 -1.55
CA LYS A 135 13.81 1.70 -1.15
C LYS A 135 14.78 2.35 -2.13
N SER A 136 15.61 3.29 -1.65
CA SER A 136 16.70 3.86 -2.46
C SER A 136 17.58 2.74 -3.02
N ALA A 137 17.64 2.62 -4.35
CA ALA A 137 18.44 1.65 -5.07
C ALA A 137 19.97 1.85 -4.94
N ASN A 138 20.43 2.72 -4.05
CA ASN A 138 21.86 2.93 -3.76
C ASN A 138 22.09 2.97 -2.25
N GLY A 139 22.79 1.97 -1.73
CA GLY A 139 23.36 1.97 -0.39
C GLY A 139 24.39 3.11 -0.27
N SER A 140 23.95 4.25 0.27
CA SER A 140 24.83 5.35 0.67
C SER A 140 24.39 5.79 2.06
N LYS A 141 25.28 5.61 3.05
CA LYS A 141 25.08 6.06 4.44
C LYS A 141 24.76 7.56 4.44
N ALA A 142 23.50 7.91 4.70
CA ALA A 142 23.09 9.29 4.88
C ALA A 142 23.25 9.72 6.35
N THR A 143 24.17 10.63 6.57
CA THR A 143 24.46 11.32 7.83
C THR A 143 23.22 12.10 8.29
N LYS A 144 22.70 11.81 9.49
CA LYS A 144 21.58 12.54 10.12
C LYS A 144 21.93 14.02 10.28
N LYS A 145 21.25 14.90 9.54
CA LYS A 145 21.08 16.32 9.93
C LYS A 145 19.71 16.48 10.56
N ARG A 146 19.71 16.90 11.84
CA ARG A 146 18.52 17.38 12.57
C ARG A 146 17.91 18.54 11.78
N LYS A 147 16.60 18.48 11.52
CA LYS A 147 15.83 19.64 11.06
C LYS A 147 14.83 20.01 12.15
N VAL A 148 14.97 21.25 12.60
CA VAL A 148 14.11 21.95 13.55
C VAL A 148 12.71 22.09 12.96
N THR A 149 11.70 21.81 13.77
CA THR A 149 10.28 21.94 13.47
C THR A 149 9.81 23.38 13.61
N GLU A 150 9.05 23.87 12.63
CA GLU A 150 8.04 24.90 12.83
C GLU A 150 6.76 24.53 12.05
N PRO A 151 5.59 25.04 12.51
CA PRO A 151 4.32 24.33 12.38
C PRO A 151 3.56 24.74 11.11
N THR A 152 2.91 23.77 10.48
CA THR A 152 1.83 24.01 9.53
C THR A 152 0.58 23.28 10.02
N ALA A 153 -0.45 24.08 10.30
CA ALA A 153 -1.79 23.67 10.65
C ALA A 153 -2.45 22.93 9.48
N ASP A 154 -3.51 22.20 9.80
CA ASP A 154 -4.36 21.39 8.91
C ASP A 154 -3.86 19.97 8.61
N ARG A 155 -3.52 19.25 9.68
CA ARG A 155 -3.61 17.78 9.69
C ARG A 155 -4.60 17.38 10.76
N GLU A 156 -5.53 16.49 10.40
CA GLU A 156 -6.23 15.66 11.38
C GLU A 156 -5.23 15.16 12.43
N PRO A 157 -5.61 15.08 13.71
CA PRO A 157 -4.69 14.69 14.76
C PRO A 157 -4.15 13.30 14.43
N LYS A 158 -2.90 13.22 13.95
CA LYS A 158 -2.22 11.94 13.86
C LYS A 158 -1.91 11.52 15.29
N ALA A 159 -2.35 10.33 15.67
CA ALA A 159 -1.88 9.65 16.86
C ALA A 159 -0.36 9.83 17.05
N GLN A 160 0.08 9.99 18.30
CA GLN A 160 1.49 10.29 18.60
C GLN A 160 2.39 9.11 18.18
N ALA A 161 2.97 9.22 16.99
CA ALA A 161 3.76 8.17 16.35
C ALA A 161 5.27 8.41 16.53
N SER A 162 6.04 7.33 16.73
CA SER A 162 7.49 7.38 16.92
C SER A 162 8.21 6.29 16.13
N SER A 163 9.40 6.59 15.60
CA SER A 163 10.25 5.59 14.93
C SER A 163 10.83 4.50 15.86
N LYS A 164 10.64 4.64 17.17
CA LYS A 164 11.12 3.72 18.22
C LYS A 164 10.12 3.69 19.38
N PRO A 165 9.99 2.55 20.07
CA PRO A 165 9.19 2.48 21.28
C PRO A 165 9.85 3.34 22.38
N LEU A 166 9.04 3.78 23.33
CA LEU A 166 9.45 4.52 24.53
C LEU A 166 10.37 3.68 25.42
N GLY A 167 10.36 2.34 25.27
CA GLY A 167 11.26 1.44 25.99
C GLY A 167 10.90 1.25 27.47
N ILE A 168 9.71 1.69 27.87
CA ILE A 168 9.13 1.60 29.22
C ILE A 168 8.16 0.42 29.34
N GLY A 169 8.25 -0.56 28.45
CA GLY A 169 7.29 -1.64 28.35
C GLY A 169 7.94 -2.99 28.07
N ARG A 170 7.12 -4.03 28.10
CA ARG A 170 7.50 -5.38 27.65
C ARG A 170 6.55 -5.85 26.58
N LEU A 171 7.04 -6.72 25.69
CA LEU A 171 6.19 -7.31 24.65
C LEU A 171 4.98 -8.03 25.26
N LEU A 172 3.86 -7.90 24.56
CA LEU A 172 2.66 -8.69 24.81
C LEU A 172 3.00 -10.17 24.59
N THR A 173 2.55 -11.03 25.50
CA THR A 173 2.73 -12.48 25.41
C THR A 173 1.39 -13.19 25.51
N GLN A 174 1.35 -14.48 25.15
CA GLN A 174 0.12 -15.27 25.25
C GLN A 174 -0.46 -15.31 26.68
N ASN A 175 0.40 -15.25 27.71
CA ASN A 175 -0.02 -15.24 29.11
C ASN A 175 -0.78 -13.96 29.51
N ASP A 176 -0.65 -12.90 28.72
CA ASP A 176 -1.32 -11.62 28.97
C ASP A 176 -2.72 -11.57 28.37
N VAL A 177 -3.10 -12.51 27.49
CA VAL A 177 -4.38 -12.49 26.78
C VAL A 177 -5.51 -12.90 27.72
N ASN A 178 -6.01 -11.91 28.47
CA ASN A 178 -7.15 -12.01 29.36
C ASN A 178 -7.85 -10.65 29.46
N LEU A 179 -8.91 -10.58 30.29
CA LEU A 179 -9.71 -9.36 30.42
C LEU A 179 -8.96 -8.19 31.08
N ASP A 180 -7.85 -8.44 31.76
CA ASP A 180 -7.04 -7.40 32.45
C ASP A 180 -6.23 -6.54 31.48
N LEU A 181 -6.18 -6.91 30.20
CA LEU A 181 -5.65 -6.04 29.14
C LEU A 181 -6.50 -4.79 28.94
N ARG A 182 -7.80 -4.84 29.27
CA ARG A 182 -8.70 -3.71 29.09
C ARG A 182 -8.26 -2.51 29.95
N GLY A 183 -8.17 -1.34 29.31
CA GLY A 183 -7.71 -0.09 29.91
C GLY A 183 -6.19 0.02 30.06
N ARG A 184 -5.42 -0.98 29.59
CA ARG A 184 -3.96 -0.87 29.55
C ARG A 184 -3.52 -0.02 28.38
N GLN A 185 -2.48 0.77 28.63
CA GLN A 185 -1.75 1.48 27.59
C GLN A 185 -0.65 0.60 27.03
N ALA A 186 -0.43 0.69 25.73
CA ALA A 186 0.60 -0.02 25.01
C ALA A 186 1.15 0.82 23.87
N GLU A 187 2.31 0.42 23.36
CA GLU A 187 2.83 0.88 22.09
C GLU A 187 2.59 -0.20 21.04
N LEU A 188 1.89 0.14 19.96
CA LEU A 188 1.61 -0.74 18.83
C LEU A 188 2.50 -0.35 17.65
N PHE A 189 3.27 -1.30 17.14
CA PHE A 189 4.08 -1.14 15.94
C PHE A 189 3.25 -1.44 14.70
N TRP A 190 3.22 -0.49 13.77
CA TRP A 190 2.68 -0.72 12.43
C TRP A 190 3.80 -0.96 11.41
N PRO A 191 3.89 -2.15 10.79
CA PRO A 191 4.89 -2.43 9.76
C PRO A 191 4.73 -1.58 8.51
N ASP A 192 3.53 -1.04 8.25
CA ASP A 192 3.25 -0.28 7.03
C ASP A 192 3.98 1.05 6.96
N ASP A 193 4.05 1.76 8.08
CA ASP A 193 4.78 3.03 8.20
C ASP A 193 6.06 2.91 9.04
N ASN A 194 6.31 1.73 9.63
CA ASN A 194 7.42 1.46 10.51
C ASN A 194 7.47 2.42 11.72
N LEU A 195 6.29 2.71 12.27
CA LEU A 195 6.10 3.56 13.45
C LEU A 195 5.45 2.81 14.61
N TRP A 196 5.74 3.29 15.81
CA TRP A 196 5.11 2.90 17.07
C TRP A 196 4.08 3.95 17.46
N TYR A 197 2.90 3.49 17.84
CA TYR A 197 1.76 4.31 18.20
C TYR A 197 1.35 4.04 19.65
N LEU A 198 1.10 5.11 20.40
CA LEU A 198 0.50 4.98 21.73
C LEU A 198 -0.99 4.65 21.59
N ILE A 199 -1.40 3.53 22.19
CA ILE A 199 -2.79 3.06 22.16
C ILE A 199 -3.27 2.69 23.56
N GLU A 200 -4.59 2.66 23.73
CA GLU A 200 -5.28 2.07 24.86
C GLU A 200 -6.12 0.89 24.39
N ILE A 201 -6.02 -0.25 25.07
CA ILE A 201 -6.83 -1.43 24.77
C ILE A 201 -8.23 -1.22 25.36
N GLN A 202 -9.23 -0.97 24.53
CA GLN A 202 -10.61 -0.68 24.96
C GLN A 202 -11.41 -1.93 25.30
N ASN A 203 -11.19 -3.02 24.57
CA ASN A 203 -11.92 -4.28 24.76
C ASN A 203 -11.07 -5.47 24.32
N VAL A 204 -11.31 -6.64 24.92
CA VAL A 204 -10.63 -7.90 24.57
C VAL A 204 -11.65 -9.03 24.48
N ASN A 205 -11.66 -9.70 23.33
CA ASN A 205 -12.38 -10.95 23.11
C ASN A 205 -11.41 -12.12 23.18
N VAL A 206 -11.27 -12.70 24.37
CA VAL A 206 -10.35 -13.82 24.64
C VAL A 206 -10.68 -15.05 23.78
N ARG A 207 -11.95 -15.28 23.44
CA ARG A 207 -12.35 -16.45 22.65
C ARG A 207 -11.96 -16.34 21.18
N GLN A 208 -12.04 -15.13 20.62
CA GLN A 208 -11.67 -14.85 19.22
C GLN A 208 -10.22 -14.37 19.09
N ASN A 209 -9.48 -14.29 20.19
CA ASN A 209 -8.11 -13.75 20.24
C ASN A 209 -8.01 -12.35 19.61
N GLN A 210 -9.01 -11.51 19.87
CA GLN A 210 -9.12 -10.17 19.28
C GLN A 210 -9.12 -9.09 20.35
N ALA A 211 -8.62 -7.91 20.03
CA ALA A 211 -8.73 -6.72 20.88
C ALA A 211 -9.12 -5.50 20.06
N ARG A 212 -9.97 -4.64 20.64
CA ARG A 212 -10.24 -3.30 20.10
C ARG A 212 -9.33 -2.31 20.81
N ILE A 213 -8.59 -1.53 20.04
CA ILE A 213 -7.70 -0.48 20.55
C ILE A 213 -8.21 0.91 20.18
N MET A 214 -7.71 1.92 20.88
CA MET A 214 -7.96 3.33 20.60
C MET A 214 -6.64 4.09 20.60
N TYR A 215 -6.42 4.89 19.57
CA TYR A 215 -5.27 5.77 19.45
C TYR A 215 -5.47 7.08 20.22
N THR A 216 -4.41 7.87 20.40
CA THR A 216 -4.48 9.17 21.10
C THR A 216 -5.35 10.21 20.39
N ASP A 217 -5.60 10.02 19.09
CA ASP A 217 -6.50 10.87 18.30
C ASP A 217 -7.98 10.45 18.40
N GLY A 218 -8.28 9.36 19.11
CA GLY A 218 -9.62 8.81 19.31
C GLY A 218 -10.07 7.82 18.23
N SER A 219 -9.28 7.59 17.18
CA SER A 219 -9.56 6.52 16.21
C SER A 219 -9.42 5.13 16.86
N THR A 220 -10.14 4.13 16.33
CA THR A 220 -10.14 2.77 16.88
C THR A 220 -9.91 1.73 15.80
N GLU A 221 -9.17 0.67 16.13
CA GLU A 221 -8.94 -0.49 15.25
C GLU A 221 -9.18 -1.80 16.02
N GLU A 222 -9.45 -2.88 15.29
CA GLU A 222 -9.50 -4.25 15.81
C GLU A 222 -8.24 -5.01 15.42
N LEU A 223 -7.64 -5.70 16.38
CA LEU A 223 -6.39 -6.44 16.23
C LEU A 223 -6.61 -7.92 16.47
N GLU A 224 -5.90 -8.76 15.70
CA GLU A 224 -5.72 -10.18 15.99
C GLU A 224 -4.50 -10.38 16.89
N LEU A 225 -4.73 -10.71 18.16
CA LEU A 225 -3.68 -10.76 19.18
C LEU A 225 -2.64 -11.84 18.89
N GLU A 226 -2.99 -12.92 18.18
CA GLU A 226 -2.03 -13.97 17.83
C GLU A 226 -0.91 -13.45 16.91
N GLU A 227 -1.29 -12.70 15.88
CA GLU A 227 -0.34 -12.08 14.95
C GLU A 227 0.52 -11.04 15.66
N ILE A 228 -0.12 -10.18 16.47
CA ILE A 228 0.57 -9.16 17.26
C ILE A 228 1.62 -9.77 18.18
N ILE A 229 1.31 -10.89 18.85
CA ILE A 229 2.23 -11.60 19.74
C ILE A 229 3.34 -12.28 18.94
N ARG A 230 2.99 -13.00 17.87
CA ARG A 230 3.94 -13.73 17.00
C ARG A 230 5.01 -12.80 16.45
N ASP A 231 4.60 -11.61 16.01
CA ASP A 231 5.47 -10.67 15.32
C ASP A 231 6.10 -9.63 16.29
N GLY A 232 5.70 -9.65 17.56
CA GLY A 232 6.23 -8.76 18.59
C GLY A 232 5.84 -7.29 18.39
N HIS A 233 4.65 -7.06 17.84
CA HIS A 233 4.18 -5.73 17.42
C HIS A 233 3.50 -4.93 18.52
N MET A 234 3.37 -5.45 19.74
CA MET A 234 2.81 -4.68 20.86
C MET A 234 3.70 -4.76 22.09
N SER A 235 3.99 -3.60 22.67
CA SER A 235 4.71 -3.43 23.94
C SER A 235 3.77 -2.84 24.98
N LEU A 236 3.43 -3.61 26.00
CA LEU A 236 2.61 -3.16 27.12
C LEU A 236 3.43 -2.23 28.02
N ILE A 237 2.93 -1.02 28.25
CA ILE A 237 3.59 -0.05 29.14
C ILE A 237 3.44 -0.52 30.59
N THR A 238 4.55 -0.55 31.32
CA THR A 238 4.52 -0.76 32.78
C THR A 238 4.19 0.57 33.45
N ARG A 239 3.15 0.58 34.28
CA ARG A 239 2.91 1.70 35.20
C ARG A 239 3.86 1.51 36.38
N ASP A 240 4.64 2.55 36.70
CA ASP A 240 5.35 2.65 37.98
C ASP A 240 4.37 2.62 39.17
#